data_AF-A0A8T5IMG3-F1
#
_entry.id   AF-A0A8T5IMG3-F1
#
_cell.length_a   1.000
_cell.length_b   1.000
_cell.length_c   1.000
_cell.angle_alpha   90.00
_cell.angle_beta   90.00
_cell.angle_gamma   90.00
#
_symmetry.space_group_name_H-M   'P 1'
#
loop_
_entity.id
_entity.type
_entity.pdbx_description
1 polymer ?
#
loop_
_entity_poly.entity_id
_entity_poly.type
_entity_poly.pdbx_seq_one_letter_code
_entity_poly.pdbx_strand_id
1 'polypeptide(L)'
;MKKKGAVELSMTTIIIIVMGITILSLGLVWIRSVFTDVGEISSGAFEQGESQIAEIFGQSNEEVALSPSEVTMGQGEQETATLAIRNQESGSISISATVEAIAFGGGSADGLICGFDDTGVGNTNTYDLSSGESLSRGLIAKDDGLAIGTYICSVTVSGLADGDKTTSLVVNIE
;
A
#
# COMPACT_ATOMS: atom_id res chain seq x y z
N MET A 1 -19.25 -30.24 -58.71
CA MET A 1 -19.35 -30.17 -57.23
C MET A 1 -18.01 -29.68 -56.65
N LYS A 2 -17.81 -28.37 -56.43
CA LYS A 2 -16.64 -27.76 -55.76
C LYS A 2 -16.97 -26.36 -55.18
N LYS A 3 -18.06 -26.22 -54.42
CA LYS A 3 -18.43 -24.95 -53.76
C LYS A 3 -18.61 -25.04 -52.24
N LYS A 4 -18.46 -26.22 -51.63
CA LYS A 4 -18.70 -26.41 -50.19
C LYS A 4 -17.48 -26.14 -49.30
N GLY A 5 -16.26 -26.51 -49.74
CA GLY A 5 -15.06 -26.37 -48.90
C GLY A 5 -14.52 -24.94 -48.70
N ALA A 6 -14.81 -24.00 -49.61
CA ALA A 6 -14.36 -22.60 -49.47
C ALA A 6 -15.21 -21.80 -48.47
N VAL A 7 -16.46 -22.22 -48.25
CA VAL A 7 -17.40 -21.52 -47.36
C VAL A 7 -17.11 -21.84 -45.90
N GLU A 8 -16.78 -23.09 -45.58
CA GLU A 8 -16.41 -23.50 -44.21
C GLU A 8 -15.16 -22.79 -43.71
N LEU A 9 -14.13 -22.62 -44.55
CA LEU A 9 -12.88 -21.98 -44.15
C LEU A 9 -13.08 -20.48 -43.82
N SER A 10 -13.94 -19.79 -44.57
CA SER A 10 -14.26 -18.38 -44.32
C SER A 10 -15.06 -18.14 -43.03
N MET A 11 -15.87 -19.13 -42.62
CA MET A 11 -16.71 -19.01 -41.43
C MET A 11 -15.90 -19.15 -40.15
N THR A 12 -14.98 -20.11 -40.08
CA THR A 12 -14.08 -20.27 -38.93
C THR A 12 -13.16 -19.06 -38.71
N THR A 13 -12.65 -18.44 -39.78
CA THR A 13 -11.80 -17.25 -39.65
C THR A 13 -12.56 -16.05 -39.08
N ILE A 14 -13.80 -15.83 -39.53
CA ILE A 14 -14.64 -14.75 -39.00
C ILE A 14 -14.93 -14.98 -37.51
N ILE A 15 -15.22 -16.23 -37.11
CA ILE A 15 -15.47 -16.58 -35.71
C ILE A 15 -14.26 -16.26 -34.82
N ILE A 16 -13.04 -16.58 -35.26
CA ILE A 16 -11.81 -16.29 -34.52
C ILE A 16 -11.61 -14.78 -34.36
N ILE A 17 -11.85 -13.99 -35.43
CA ILE A 17 -11.72 -12.53 -35.38
C ILE A 17 -12.74 -11.94 -34.39
N VAL A 18 -13.99 -12.39 -34.43
CA VAL A 18 -15.03 -11.91 -33.52
C VAL A 18 -14.69 -12.26 -32.07
N MET A 19 -14.25 -13.50 -31.80
CA MET A 19 -13.82 -13.90 -30.46
C MET A 19 -12.64 -13.05 -29.95
N GLY A 20 -11.66 -12.75 -30.82
CA GLY A 20 -10.54 -11.89 -30.48
C GLY A 20 -10.99 -10.48 -30.07
N ILE A 21 -11.90 -9.87 -30.84
CA ILE A 21 -12.41 -8.53 -30.54
C ILE A 21 -13.23 -8.53 -29.24
N THR A 22 -14.04 -9.57 -28.98
CA THR A 22 -14.82 -9.67 -27.74
C THR A 22 -13.95 -9.84 -26.49
N ILE A 23 -12.92 -10.68 -26.56
CA ILE A 23 -11.99 -10.89 -25.43
C ILE A 23 -11.19 -9.61 -25.16
N LEU A 24 -10.73 -8.93 -26.21
CA LEU A 24 -10.00 -7.66 -26.08
C LEU A 24 -10.87 -6.56 -25.45
N SER A 25 -12.14 -6.47 -25.85
CA SER A 25 -13.06 -5.46 -25.33
C SER A 25 -13.39 -5.70 -23.86
N LEU A 26 -13.67 -6.95 -23.48
CA LEU A 26 -13.92 -7.32 -22.08
C LEU A 26 -12.67 -7.15 -21.21
N GLY A 27 -11.50 -7.52 -21.73
CA GLY A 27 -10.22 -7.35 -21.03
C GLY A 27 -9.89 -5.88 -20.75
N LEU A 28 -10.10 -4.99 -21.72
CA LEU A 28 -9.86 -3.55 -21.54
C LEU A 28 -10.83 -2.91 -20.53
N VAL A 29 -12.10 -3.33 -20.52
CA VAL A 29 -13.09 -2.82 -19.54
C VAL A 29 -12.75 -3.32 -18.14
N TRP A 30 -12.37 -4.59 -17.99
CA TRP A 30 -11.97 -5.16 -16.70
C TRP A 30 -10.73 -4.48 -16.13
N ILE A 31 -9.68 -4.29 -16.95
CA ILE A 31 -8.46 -3.57 -16.56
C ILE A 31 -8.79 -2.15 -16.07
N ARG A 32 -9.67 -1.43 -16.79
CA ARG A 32 -10.08 -0.08 -16.39
C ARG A 32 -10.85 -0.04 -15.06
N SER A 33 -11.70 -1.04 -14.79
CA SER A 33 -12.40 -1.14 -13.49
C SER A 33 -11.40 -1.33 -12.35
N VAL A 34 -10.50 -2.31 -12.45
CA VAL A 34 -9.50 -2.60 -11.42
C VAL A 34 -8.63 -1.39 -11.11
N PHE A 35 -8.16 -0.65 -12.13
CA PHE A 35 -7.35 0.54 -11.90
C PHE A 35 -8.14 1.74 -11.33
N THR A 36 -9.44 1.83 -11.60
CA THR A 36 -10.28 2.90 -11.05
C THR A 36 -10.59 2.62 -9.58
N ASP A 37 -10.93 1.39 -9.24
CA ASP A 37 -11.27 0.96 -7.89
C ASP A 37 -10.06 1.09 -6.94
N VAL A 38 -8.84 0.79 -7.42
CA VAL A 38 -7.59 0.97 -6.66
C VAL A 38 -7.27 2.46 -6.41
N GLY A 39 -7.55 3.33 -7.38
CA GLY A 39 -7.30 4.77 -7.25
C GLY A 39 -8.22 5.45 -6.24
N GLU A 40 -9.51 5.08 -6.24
CA GLU A 40 -10.54 5.71 -5.40
C GLU A 40 -10.44 5.30 -3.93
N ILE A 41 -10.08 4.02 -3.66
CA ILE A 41 -9.82 3.52 -2.29
C ILE A 41 -8.57 4.19 -1.69
N SER A 42 -7.51 4.34 -2.50
CA SER A 42 -6.26 4.96 -2.07
C SER A 42 -6.44 6.44 -1.67
N SER A 43 -7.21 7.23 -2.42
CA SER A 43 -7.38 8.66 -2.12
C SER A 43 -8.19 8.92 -0.86
N GLY A 44 -9.28 8.16 -0.64
CA GLY A 44 -10.17 8.38 0.51
C GLY A 44 -9.60 7.89 1.84
N ALA A 45 -8.75 6.86 1.82
CA ALA A 45 -8.04 6.38 3.01
C ALA A 45 -6.91 7.35 3.42
N PHE A 46 -6.21 7.93 2.45
CA PHE A 46 -5.12 8.88 2.71
C PHE A 46 -5.63 10.21 3.30
N GLU A 47 -6.71 10.78 2.74
CA GLU A 47 -7.33 12.01 3.28
C GLU A 47 -7.83 11.83 4.72
N GLN A 48 -8.38 10.66 5.06
CA GLN A 48 -8.79 10.36 6.44
C GLN A 48 -7.61 10.17 7.38
N GLY A 49 -6.51 9.56 6.91
CA GLY A 49 -5.27 9.43 7.66
C GLY A 49 -4.65 10.79 8.00
N GLU A 50 -4.57 11.70 7.03
CA GLU A 50 -4.02 13.05 7.25
C GLU A 50 -4.83 13.84 8.31
N SER A 51 -6.17 13.74 8.28
CA SER A 51 -7.03 14.39 9.28
C SER A 51 -6.79 13.86 10.69
N GLN A 52 -6.61 12.54 10.85
CA GLN A 52 -6.33 11.92 12.15
C GLN A 52 -4.92 12.25 12.65
N ILE A 53 -3.94 12.29 11.74
CA ILE A 53 -2.57 12.71 12.05
C ILE A 53 -2.53 14.16 12.54
N ALA A 54 -3.29 15.06 11.90
CA ALA A 54 -3.39 16.45 12.33
C ALA A 54 -3.98 16.57 13.74
N GLU A 55 -4.93 15.71 14.11
CA GLU A 55 -5.47 15.63 15.47
C GLU A 55 -4.42 15.12 16.46
N ILE A 56 -3.73 14.01 16.14
CA ILE A 56 -2.67 13.43 16.98
C ILE A 56 -1.59 14.47 17.27
N PHE A 57 -1.02 15.11 16.24
CA PHE A 57 0.01 16.15 16.42
C PHE A 57 -0.52 17.48 16.97
N GLY A 58 -1.83 17.72 16.91
CA GLY A 58 -2.46 18.89 17.52
C GLY A 58 -2.64 18.73 19.04
N GLN A 59 -2.76 17.48 19.51
CA GLN A 59 -3.00 17.14 20.91
C GLN A 59 -1.77 16.57 21.63
N SER A 60 -0.81 16.01 20.89
CA SER A 60 0.41 15.39 21.41
C SER A 60 1.66 16.14 20.94
N ASN A 61 2.74 16.02 21.73
CA ASN A 61 4.06 16.52 21.34
C ASN A 61 4.86 15.40 20.64
N GLU A 62 4.19 14.48 19.95
CA GLU A 62 4.83 13.36 19.27
C GLU A 62 5.49 13.81 17.96
N GLU A 63 6.64 13.21 17.65
CA GLU A 63 7.38 13.46 16.42
C GLU A 63 6.99 12.47 15.31
N VAL A 64 6.43 11.31 15.68
CA VAL A 64 6.06 10.25 14.74
C VAL A 64 4.66 9.77 15.10
N ALA A 65 3.78 9.71 14.11
CA ALA A 65 2.43 9.19 14.23
C ALA A 65 2.14 8.20 13.09
N LEU A 66 1.30 7.22 13.36
CA LEU A 66 0.84 6.25 12.36
C LEU A 66 -0.68 6.14 12.47
N SER A 67 -1.38 6.33 11.34
CA SER A 67 -2.85 6.27 11.30
C SER A 67 -3.36 5.59 10.02
N PRO A 68 -4.28 4.61 10.14
CA PRO A 68 -4.67 3.96 11.39
C PRO A 68 -3.50 3.15 11.99
N SER A 69 -3.56 2.88 13.29
CA SER A 69 -2.60 2.00 13.98
C SER A 69 -2.98 0.52 13.91
N GLU A 70 -4.20 0.22 13.44
CA GLU A 70 -4.73 -1.12 13.23
C GLU A 70 -5.55 -1.17 11.94
N VAL A 71 -5.37 -2.23 11.16
CA VAL A 71 -6.15 -2.54 9.96
C VAL A 71 -6.61 -3.99 9.98
N THR A 72 -7.78 -4.23 9.42
CA THR A 72 -8.32 -5.58 9.17
C THR A 72 -8.47 -5.73 7.67
N MET A 73 -7.92 -6.82 7.11
CA MET A 73 -7.97 -7.11 5.68
C MET A 73 -8.26 -8.58 5.42
N GLY A 74 -8.90 -8.88 4.29
CA GLY A 74 -9.10 -10.26 3.86
C GLY A 74 -7.83 -10.89 3.30
N GLN A 75 -7.83 -12.21 3.14
CA GLN A 75 -6.71 -12.92 2.50
C GLN A 75 -6.47 -12.43 1.06
N GLY A 76 -5.21 -12.13 0.76
CA GLY A 76 -4.75 -11.59 -0.53
C GLY A 76 -5.08 -10.11 -0.76
N GLU A 77 -5.69 -9.44 0.22
CA GLU A 77 -5.96 -8.00 0.16
C GLU A 77 -4.76 -7.17 0.62
N GLN A 78 -4.88 -5.86 0.45
CA GLN A 78 -3.90 -4.89 0.90
C GLN A 78 -4.62 -3.72 1.56
N GLU A 79 -3.99 -3.16 2.59
CA GLU A 79 -4.45 -1.95 3.25
C GLU A 79 -3.31 -0.94 3.36
N THR A 80 -3.70 0.31 3.58
CA THR A 80 -2.75 1.42 3.70
C THR A 80 -2.93 2.15 5.02
N ALA A 81 -1.81 2.43 5.69
CA ALA A 81 -1.72 3.39 6.78
C ALA A 81 -0.88 4.58 6.35
N THR A 82 -0.98 5.69 7.08
CA THR A 82 -0.18 6.89 6.86
C THR A 82 0.79 7.05 8.02
N LEU A 83 2.07 7.01 7.72
CA LEU A 83 3.15 7.39 8.63
C LEU A 83 3.37 8.89 8.48
N ALA A 84 3.32 9.63 9.58
CA ALA A 84 3.68 11.03 9.60
C ALA A 84 4.82 11.30 10.56
N ILE A 85 5.74 12.16 10.14
CA ILE A 85 6.95 12.51 10.87
C ILE A 85 7.05 14.03 10.89
N ARG A 86 7.21 14.62 12.07
CA ARG A 86 7.29 16.07 12.26
C ARG A 86 8.61 16.45 12.91
N ASN A 87 9.32 17.38 12.28
CA ASN A 87 10.51 17.95 12.88
C ASN A 87 10.12 19.06 13.88
N GLN A 88 10.26 18.78 15.17
CA GLN A 88 10.04 19.75 16.25
C GLN A 88 11.30 20.53 16.63
N GLU A 89 12.45 20.16 16.07
CA GLU A 89 13.72 20.80 16.36
C GLU A 89 13.85 22.17 15.68
N SER A 90 14.74 23.00 16.22
CA SER A 90 15.07 24.32 15.66
C SER A 90 15.96 24.26 14.40
N GLY A 91 16.48 23.09 14.05
CA GLY A 91 17.35 22.86 12.90
C GLY A 91 16.79 21.87 11.89
N SER A 92 17.44 21.73 10.74
CA SER A 92 17.11 20.68 9.76
C SER A 92 17.62 19.32 10.25
N ILE A 93 16.80 18.28 10.07
CA ILE A 93 17.14 16.89 10.37
C ILE A 93 17.03 16.04 9.11
N SER A 94 17.86 15.01 8.98
CA SER A 94 17.79 14.03 7.90
C SER A 94 17.22 12.73 8.46
N ILE A 95 16.05 12.32 7.97
CA ILE A 95 15.32 11.15 8.46
C ILE A 95 15.21 10.05 7.41
N SER A 96 15.05 8.81 7.87
CA SER A 96 14.65 7.66 7.04
C SER A 96 13.80 6.71 7.87
N ALA A 97 12.86 6.01 7.24
CA ALA A 97 12.06 4.99 7.90
C ALA A 97 12.31 3.60 7.31
N THR A 98 12.29 2.59 8.17
CA THR A 98 12.38 1.18 7.81
C THR A 98 11.16 0.45 8.35
N VAL A 99 10.67 -0.58 7.67
CA VAL A 99 9.55 -1.40 8.11
C VAL A 99 9.88 -2.88 7.99
N GLU A 100 9.52 -3.61 9.05
CA GLU A 100 9.70 -5.06 9.14
C GLU A 100 8.37 -5.74 9.47
N ALA A 101 8.11 -6.87 8.82
CA ALA A 101 6.92 -7.68 9.05
C ALA A 101 7.18 -8.74 10.12
N ILE A 102 6.36 -8.75 11.17
CA ILE A 102 6.54 -9.60 12.35
C ILE A 102 5.23 -10.32 12.64
N ALA A 103 5.30 -11.63 12.87
CA ALA A 103 4.16 -12.41 13.31
C ALA A 103 3.91 -12.16 14.81
N PHE A 104 2.64 -12.14 15.22
CA PHE A 104 2.32 -12.03 16.65
C PHE A 104 2.94 -13.21 17.41
N GLY A 105 3.85 -12.91 18.35
CA GLY A 105 4.72 -13.90 19.01
C GLY A 105 6.21 -13.82 18.64
N GLY A 106 6.60 -12.89 17.76
CA GLY A 106 8.01 -12.51 17.51
C GLY A 106 8.73 -13.32 16.43
N GLY A 107 8.00 -14.09 15.62
CA GLY A 107 8.54 -14.76 14.43
C GLY A 107 8.55 -13.87 13.19
N SER A 108 9.25 -14.30 12.14
CA SER A 108 9.10 -13.70 10.80
C SER A 108 7.68 -13.94 10.27
N ALA A 109 7.07 -12.91 9.68
CA ALA A 109 5.80 -13.03 8.98
C ALA A 109 6.05 -13.32 7.48
N ASP A 110 6.51 -14.53 7.16
CA ASP A 110 6.73 -14.97 5.79
C ASP A 110 5.38 -15.04 5.05
N GLY A 111 5.02 -13.96 4.36
CA GLY A 111 3.74 -13.77 3.69
C GLY A 111 3.09 -12.40 3.93
N LEU A 112 3.58 -11.61 4.89
CA LEU A 112 3.16 -10.21 5.03
C LEU A 112 4.19 -9.30 4.37
N ILE A 113 3.76 -8.55 3.35
CA ILE A 113 4.59 -7.56 2.69
C ILE A 113 4.23 -6.19 3.30
N CYS A 114 5.15 -5.63 4.06
CA CYS A 114 5.08 -4.25 4.52
C CYS A 114 6.06 -3.40 3.70
N GLY A 115 5.61 -2.28 3.16
CA GLY A 115 6.46 -1.39 2.39
C GLY A 115 5.93 0.03 2.33
N PHE A 116 6.76 0.96 1.90
CA PHE A 116 6.36 2.35 1.73
C PHE A 116 5.87 2.62 0.31
N ASP A 117 4.91 3.54 0.17
CA ASP A 117 4.32 3.94 -1.10
C ASP A 117 5.32 4.57 -2.09
N ASP A 118 6.35 5.22 -1.57
CA ASP A 118 7.37 5.93 -2.33
C ASP A 118 8.38 4.99 -3.04
N THR A 119 8.72 3.88 -2.40
CA THR A 119 9.80 2.98 -2.79
C THR A 119 9.29 1.57 -3.14
N GLY A 120 8.09 1.23 -2.69
CA GLY A 120 7.51 -0.11 -2.84
C GLY A 120 8.27 -1.19 -2.06
N VAL A 121 9.17 -0.80 -1.16
CA VAL A 121 10.01 -1.72 -0.36
C VAL A 121 10.02 -1.31 1.11
N GLY A 122 10.67 -2.11 1.95
CA GLY A 122 10.70 -1.91 3.40
C GLY A 122 11.48 -0.70 3.90
N ASN A 123 12.04 0.17 3.05
CA ASN A 123 12.82 1.34 3.49
C ASN A 123 12.48 2.56 2.64
N THR A 124 12.32 3.72 3.26
CA THR A 124 12.14 4.98 2.54
C THR A 124 13.48 5.53 2.02
N ASN A 125 13.40 6.54 1.15
CA ASN A 125 14.55 7.41 0.90
C ASN A 125 14.89 8.24 2.17
N THR A 126 16.09 8.84 2.18
CA THR A 126 16.43 9.85 3.18
C THR A 126 15.78 11.19 2.82
N TYR A 127 15.17 11.85 3.79
CA TYR A 127 14.51 13.15 3.63
C TYR A 127 15.06 14.17 4.60
N ASP A 128 15.33 15.37 4.10
CA ASP A 128 15.69 16.51 4.93
C ASP A 128 14.41 17.27 5.30
N LEU A 129 14.15 17.40 6.61
CA LEU A 129 13.04 18.16 7.15
C LEU A 129 13.54 19.41 7.81
N SER A 130 13.05 20.56 7.37
CA SER A 130 13.31 21.84 8.01
C SER A 130 12.59 21.94 9.36
N SER A 131 13.01 22.88 10.21
CA SER A 131 12.35 23.14 11.48
C SER A 131 10.85 23.42 11.28
N GLY A 132 10.00 22.66 12.00
CA GLY A 132 8.55 22.78 11.92
C GLY A 132 7.90 22.11 10.70
N GLU A 133 8.70 21.53 9.79
CA GLU A 133 8.20 20.80 8.63
C GLU A 133 7.69 19.41 9.03
N SER A 134 6.75 18.88 8.26
CA SER A 134 6.19 17.54 8.45
C SER A 134 6.20 16.77 7.14
N LEU A 135 6.40 15.47 7.23
CA LEU A 135 6.40 14.50 6.14
C LEU A 135 5.35 13.45 6.38
N SER A 136 4.55 13.14 5.36
CA SER A 136 3.62 12.01 5.39
C SER A 136 3.98 10.99 4.31
N ARG A 137 3.93 9.70 4.62
CA ARG A 137 4.19 8.58 3.71
C ARG A 137 3.15 7.49 3.89
N GLY A 138 2.71 6.89 2.80
CA GLY A 138 1.88 5.70 2.83
C GLY A 138 2.71 4.49 3.26
N LEU A 139 2.21 3.75 4.23
CA LEU A 139 2.65 2.41 4.58
C LEU A 139 1.63 1.43 4.01
N ILE A 140 2.08 0.53 3.16
CA ILE A 140 1.27 -0.50 2.53
C ILE A 140 1.53 -1.81 3.26
N ALA A 141 0.47 -2.45 3.73
CA ALA A 141 0.48 -3.83 4.21
C ALA A 141 -0.29 -4.69 3.22
N LYS A 142 0.34 -5.76 2.72
CA LYS A 142 -0.27 -6.66 1.76
C LYS A 142 -0.09 -8.11 2.20
N ASP A 143 -1.17 -8.86 2.15
CA ASP A 143 -1.13 -10.31 2.33
C ASP A 143 -0.65 -11.01 1.03
N ASP A 144 0.32 -11.91 1.17
CA ASP A 144 0.87 -12.80 0.15
C ASP A 144 0.76 -14.28 0.59
N GLY A 145 -0.37 -14.63 1.21
CA GLY A 145 -0.73 -16.01 1.54
C GLY A 145 -0.53 -16.40 3.01
N LEU A 146 -0.76 -15.45 3.93
CA LEU A 146 -0.73 -15.68 5.37
C LEU A 146 -1.91 -16.53 5.84
N ALA A 147 -1.70 -17.19 6.97
CA ALA A 147 -2.79 -17.76 7.74
C ALA A 147 -3.61 -16.64 8.39
N ILE A 148 -4.88 -16.92 8.66
CA ILE A 148 -5.74 -16.04 9.47
C ILE A 148 -5.05 -15.82 10.83
N GLY A 149 -4.92 -14.57 11.23
CA GLY A 149 -4.21 -14.20 12.46
C GLY A 149 -3.81 -12.73 12.49
N THR A 150 -3.11 -12.36 13.56
CA THR A 150 -2.60 -11.01 13.77
C THR A 150 -1.12 -10.94 13.45
N TYR A 151 -0.75 -9.90 12.73
CA TYR A 151 0.61 -9.58 12.30
C TYR A 151 0.90 -8.12 12.57
N ILE A 152 2.17 -7.74 12.51
CA ILE A 152 2.63 -6.39 12.83
C ILE A 152 3.59 -5.93 11.74
N CYS A 153 3.35 -4.77 11.16
CA CYS A 153 4.39 -4.02 10.44
C CYS A 153 5.04 -3.06 11.44
N SER A 154 6.24 -3.38 11.89
CA SER A 154 7.00 -2.52 12.81
C SER A 154 7.80 -1.50 12.01
N VAL A 155 7.48 -0.23 12.19
CA VAL A 155 8.10 0.89 11.48
C VAL A 155 9.07 1.61 12.42
N THR A 156 10.34 1.67 12.05
CA THR A 156 11.37 2.42 12.78
C THR A 156 11.78 3.64 11.97
N VAL A 157 11.63 4.82 12.58
CA VAL A 157 12.09 6.11 12.03
C VAL A 157 13.42 6.44 12.67
N SER A 158 14.46 6.59 11.86
CA SER A 158 15.80 6.97 12.26
C SER A 158 16.14 8.39 11.86
N GLY A 159 17.09 9.01 12.58
CA GLY A 159 17.57 10.37 12.31
C GLY A 159 16.80 11.48 13.02
N LEU A 160 15.95 11.13 13.98
CA LEU A 160 15.31 12.07 14.91
C LEU A 160 16.28 12.51 16.02
N ALA A 161 16.05 13.69 16.59
CA ALA A 161 16.94 14.25 17.60
C ALA A 161 16.93 13.45 18.92
N ASP A 162 15.77 12.90 19.27
CA ASP A 162 15.57 12.03 20.44
C ASP A 162 15.99 10.57 20.21
N GLY A 163 16.62 10.27 19.06
CA GLY A 163 16.96 8.92 18.63
C GLY A 163 15.84 8.20 17.90
N ASP A 164 16.09 6.95 17.52
CA ASP A 164 15.17 6.18 16.69
C ASP A 164 13.84 5.94 17.42
N LYS A 165 12.72 6.16 16.71
CA LYS A 165 11.37 5.92 17.21
C LYS A 165 10.73 4.77 16.44
N THR A 166 10.15 3.82 17.16
CA THR A 166 9.42 2.71 16.56
C THR A 166 7.92 2.86 16.82
N THR A 167 7.14 2.74 15.76
CA THR A 167 5.68 2.62 15.77
C THR A 167 5.26 1.33 15.06
N SER A 168 4.02 0.90 15.22
CA SER A 168 3.57 -0.40 14.72
C SER A 168 2.18 -0.28 14.11
N LEU A 169 2.01 -0.87 12.92
CA LEU A 169 0.70 -1.16 12.34
C LEU A 169 0.31 -2.58 12.74
N VAL A 170 -0.80 -2.73 13.44
CA VAL A 170 -1.41 -4.04 13.68
C VAL A 170 -2.22 -4.42 12.44
N VAL A 171 -1.99 -5.62 11.91
CA VAL A 171 -2.66 -6.16 10.74
C VAL A 171 -3.40 -7.43 11.15
N ASN A 172 -4.72 -7.41 11.06
CA ASN A 172 -5.55 -8.60 11.29
C ASN A 172 -6.00 -9.18 9.94
N ILE A 173 -5.68 -10.46 9.71
CA ILE A 173 -6.11 -11.21 8.54
C ILE A 173 -7.32 -12.07 8.93
N GLU A 174 -8.46 -11.84 8.28
CA GLU A 174 -9.73 -12.56 8.50
C GLU A 174 -10.20 -13.40 7.30
#